data_AF-A0A972DV77-F1
#
_entry.id   AF-A0A972DV77-F1
#
_cell.length_a   1.000
_cell.length_b   1.000
_cell.length_c   1.000
_cell.angle_alpha   90.00
_cell.angle_beta   90.00
_cell.angle_gamma   90.00
#
_symmetry.space_group_name_H-M   'P 1'
#
loop_
_entity.id
_entity.type
_entity.pdbx_description
1 polymer ?
#
loop_
_entity_poly.entity_id
_entity_poly.type
_entity_poly.pdbx_seq_one_letter_code
_entity_poly.pdbx_strand_id
1 'polypeptide(L)' 'MNMIDLTEQETTTLRDVVENYLSDLHTEISHTDDRDFRGALRRRQELLQGLLEKLAPLAAQPG' A
#
# COMPACT_ATOMS: atom_id res chain seq x y z
N MET A 1 -8.90 -16.71 -8.33
CA MET A 1 -8.00 -15.65 -8.81
C MET A 1 -8.89 -14.57 -9.40
N ASN A 2 -8.99 -13.38 -8.79
CA ASN A 2 -9.78 -12.28 -9.33
C ASN A 2 -8.83 -11.33 -10.04
N MET A 3 -8.83 -11.35 -11.37
CA MET A 3 -7.95 -10.52 -12.19
C MET A 3 -8.66 -9.21 -12.48
N ILE A 4 -8.00 -8.09 -12.20
CA ILE A 4 -8.48 -6.76 -12.52
C ILE A 4 -7.51 -6.21 -13.56
N ASP A 5 -8.00 -5.95 -14.77
CA ASP A 5 -7.24 -5.26 -15.79
C ASP A 5 -7.23 -3.76 -15.47
N LEU A 6 -6.04 -3.21 -15.24
CA LEU A 6 -5.80 -1.79 -15.03
C LEU A 6 -4.95 -1.27 -16.19
N THR A 7 -5.31 -0.11 -16.71
CA THR A 7 -4.44 0.67 -17.59
C THR A 7 -3.20 1.16 -16.81
N GLU A 8 -2.16 1.58 -17.53
CA GLU A 8 -0.97 2.20 -16.91
C GLU A 8 -1.34 3.44 -16.08
N GLN A 9 -2.29 4.24 -16.57
CA GLN A 9 -2.77 5.42 -15.86
C GLN A 9 -3.51 5.06 -14.57
N GLU A 10 -4.39 4.05 -14.60
CA GLU A 10 -5.09 3.57 -13.41
C GLU A 10 -4.12 2.94 -12.41
N THR A 11 -3.12 2.19 -12.89
CA THR A 11 -2.07 1.60 -12.05
C THR A 11 -1.24 2.68 -11.36
N THR A 12 -0.83 3.72 -12.09
CA THR A 12 -0.08 4.86 -11.55
C THR A 12 -0.92 5.62 -10.53
N THR A 13 -2.18 5.93 -10.87
CA THR A 13 -3.10 6.64 -9.97
C THR A 13 -3.35 5.85 -8.69
N LEU A 14 -3.57 4.52 -8.80
CA LEU A 14 -3.82 3.66 -7.66
C LEU A 14 -2.58 3.56 -6.76
N ARG A 15 -1.38 3.43 -7.36
CA ARG A 15 -0.11 3.48 -6.64
C ARG A 15 0.00 4.77 -5.84
N ASP A 16 -0.18 5.93 -6.47
CA ASP A 16 -0.04 7.23 -5.82
C ASP A 16 -1.01 7.37 -4.64
N VAL A 17 -2.26 6.94 -4.81
CA VAL A 17 -3.26 6.95 -3.73
C VAL A 17 -2.84 6.06 -2.56
N VAL A 18 -2.32 4.87 -2.85
CA VAL A 18 -1.90 3.91 -1.82
C VAL A 18 -0.62 4.39 -1.10
N GLU A 19 0.34 4.96 -1.82
CA GLU A 19 1.58 5.53 -1.24
C GLU A 19 1.29 6.73 -0.34
N ASN A 20 0.41 7.64 -0.77
CA ASN A 20 -0.03 8.76 0.05
C ASN A 20 -0.72 8.28 1.33
N TYR A 21 -1.66 7.33 1.20
CA TYR A 21 -2.37 6.82 2.37
C TYR A 21 -1.44 6.05 3.33
N LEU A 22 -0.43 5.33 2.84
CA LEU A 22 0.59 4.71 3.67
C LEU A 22 1.40 5.72 4.48
N SER A 23 1.69 6.87 3.90
CA SER A 23 2.42 7.96 4.56
C SER A 23 1.60 8.54 5.73
N ASP A 24 0.31 8.75 5.52
CA ASP A 24 -0.61 9.18 6.57
C ASP A 24 -0.76 8.10 7.66
N LEU A 25 -0.90 6.84 7.27
CA LEU A 25 -1.05 5.72 8.18
C LEU A 25 0.17 5.54 9.10
N HIS A 26 1.39 5.76 8.59
CA HIS A 26 2.60 5.74 9.39
C HIS A 26 2.58 6.80 10.51
N THR A 27 2.08 8.00 10.18
CA THR A 27 1.89 9.10 11.14
C THR A 27 0.81 8.75 12.16
N GLU A 28 -0.31 8.17 11.73
CA GLU A 28 -1.41 7.74 12.60
C GLU A 28 -0.98 6.63 13.58
N ILE A 29 -0.23 5.64 13.10
CA ILE A 29 0.34 4.55 13.94
C ILE A 29 1.23 5.12 15.03
N SER A 30 2.06 6.12 14.69
CA SER A 30 3.01 6.73 15.61
C SER A 30 2.31 7.51 16.73
N HIS A 31 1.14 8.08 16.46
CA HIS A 31 0.34 8.83 17.43
C HIS A 31 -0.73 7.98 18.14
N THR A 32 -0.81 6.68 17.87
CA THR A 32 -1.83 5.79 18.44
C THR A 32 -1.31 5.04 19.67
N ASP A 33 -1.84 5.37 20.85
CA ASP A 33 -1.50 4.68 22.10
C ASP A 33 -2.19 3.33 22.26
N ASP A 34 -3.47 3.24 21.86
CA ASP A 34 -4.27 2.02 21.92
C ASP A 34 -3.59 0.89 21.14
N ARG A 35 -3.25 -0.20 21.84
CA ARG A 35 -2.46 -1.30 21.27
C ARG A 35 -3.25 -2.08 20.23
N ASP A 36 -4.53 -2.30 20.45
CA ASP A 36 -5.37 -3.10 19.56
C ASP A 36 -5.67 -2.33 18.28
N PHE A 37 -5.97 -1.04 18.41
CA PHE A 37 -6.17 -0.15 17.28
C PHE A 37 -4.88 0.03 16.46
N ARG A 38 -3.74 0.26 17.12
CA ARG A 38 -2.43 0.29 16.46
C ARG A 38 -2.09 -1.03 15.76
N GLY A 39 -2.50 -2.16 16.32
CA GLY A 39 -2.40 -3.47 15.67
C GLY A 39 -3.24 -3.55 14.39
N ALA A 40 -4.46 -2.99 14.39
CA ALA A 40 -5.31 -2.90 13.21
C ALA A 40 -4.70 -2.00 12.12
N LEU A 41 -4.13 -0.85 12.51
CA LEU A 41 -3.43 0.05 11.59
C LEU A 41 -2.22 -0.64 10.95
N ARG A 42 -1.41 -1.39 11.71
CA ARG A 42 -0.27 -2.14 11.17
C ARG A 42 -0.69 -3.22 10.17
N ARG A 43 -1.74 -3.99 10.47
CA ARG A 43 -2.28 -4.97 9.50
C ARG A 43 -2.73 -4.30 8.20
N ARG A 44 -3.34 -3.11 8.30
CA ARG A 44 -3.71 -2.33 7.12
C ARG A 44 -2.49 -1.84 6.35
N GLN A 45 -1.44 -1.41 7.04
CA GLN A 45 -0.16 -1.02 6.44
C GLN A 45 0.45 -2.18 5.63
N GLU A 46 0.51 -3.38 6.22
CA GLU A 46 1.04 -4.59 5.58
C GLU A 46 0.24 -4.96 4.31
N LEU A 47 -1.09 -4.87 4.37
CA LEU A 47 -1.95 -5.13 3.21
C LEU A 47 -1.70 -4.15 2.06
N LEU A 48 -1.51 -2.87 2.38
CA LEU A 48 -1.26 -1.82 1.38
C LEU A 48 0.14 -1.92 0.79
N GLN A 49 1.14 -2.27 1.60
CA GLN A 49 2.49 -2.56 1.10
C GLN A 49 2.47 -3.75 0.12
N GLY A 50 1.80 -4.85 0.47
CA GLY A 50 1.63 -5.98 -0.44
C GLY A 50 0.79 -5.66 -1.68
N LEU A 51 -0.07 -4.63 -1.63
CA LEU A 51 -0.76 -4.11 -2.81
C LEU A 51 0.20 -3.35 -3.72
N LEU A 52 1.07 -2.49 -3.17
CA LEU A 52 2.08 -1.78 -3.96
C LEU A 52 3.09 -2.70 -4.63
N GLU A 53 3.47 -3.79 -3.97
CA GLU A 53 4.34 -4.82 -4.57
C GLU A 53 3.68 -5.47 -5.80
N LYS A 54 2.35 -5.69 -5.75
CA LYS A 54 1.60 -6.22 -6.90
C LYS A 54 1.40 -5.19 -8.00
N LEU A 55 1.39 -3.90 -7.66
CA LEU A 55 1.34 -2.77 -8.59
C LEU A 55 2.74 -2.33 -9.03
N ALA A 56 3.81 -3.03 -8.63
CA ALA A 56 5.17 -2.80 -9.11
C ALA A 56 5.24 -3.03 -10.62
N PRO A 57 5.75 -2.08 -11.42
CA PRO A 57 6.08 -2.38 -12.79
C PRO A 57 7.07 -3.55 -12.79
N LEU A 58 6.83 -4.56 -13.63
CA LEU A 58 7.61 -5.81 -13.69
C LEU A 58 9.08 -5.62 -14.15
N ALA A 59 9.61 -4.39 -14.10
CA ALA A 59 10.87 -3.99 -14.71
C ALA A 59 11.76 -3.23 -13.71
N ALA A 60 12.42 -3.99 -12.83
CA ALA A 60 13.73 -3.65 -12.27
C ALA A 60 14.40 -4.90 -11.67
N GLN A 61 14.53 -5.98 -12.45
CA GLN A 61 15.55 -7.00 -12.18
C GLN A 61 16.73 -6.71 -13.12
N PRO A 62 17.85 -6.14 -12.64
CA PRO A 62 19.07 -6.12 -13.43
C PRO A 62 19.58 -7.57 -13.58
N GLY A 63 19.91 -7.94 -14.83
CA GLY A 63 20.57 -9.19 -15.17
C GLY A 63 22.03 -9.24 -14.74
#